data_AF-A0A4Q3CWP7-F1
#
_entry.id   AF-A0A4Q3CWP7-F1
#
_cell.length_a   1.000
_cell.length_b   1.000
_cell.length_c   1.000
_cell.angle_alpha   90.00
_cell.angle_beta   90.00
_cell.angle_gamma   90.00
#
_symmetry.space_group_name_H-M   'P 1'
#
loop_
_entity.id
_entity.type
_entity.pdbx_description
1 polymer ?
#
loop_
_entity_poly.entity_id
_entity_poly.type
_entity_poly.pdbx_seq_one_letter_code
_entity_poly.pdbx_strand_id
1 'polypeptide(L)'
;MNNLKKTALGLMVAIIALGFSAFKSEQKTGYTFYYNGPNLSVSEVEKESNWVYDEDDNECSAINHQACSIRINDVNLVDLSGDDPILKTEANLSATLNPSYSTAYVTGSADDTMQKFNEAHP
;
A
#
# COMPACT_ATOMS: atom_id res chain seq x y z
N MET A 1 32.89 50.91 49.52
CA MET A 1 33.83 49.77 49.61
C MET A 1 33.06 48.49 49.32
N ASN A 2 33.39 47.86 48.19
CA ASN A 2 33.43 46.40 47.94
C ASN A 2 32.07 45.66 48.03
N ASN A 3 31.60 44.85 47.07
CA ASN A 3 32.33 43.88 46.27
C ASN A 3 31.55 43.53 45.00
N LEU A 4 32.22 43.68 43.86
CA LEU A 4 31.87 43.06 42.59
C LEU A 4 32.33 41.59 42.61
N LYS A 5 31.44 40.60 42.40
CA LYS A 5 31.84 39.28 41.87
C LYS A 5 30.75 38.64 41.01
N LYS A 6 31.06 38.53 39.70
CA LYS A 6 30.98 37.36 38.78
C LYS A 6 29.57 36.77 38.56
N THR A 7 29.02 36.60 37.34
CA THR A 7 29.45 35.79 36.18
C THR A 7 28.44 36.08 35.05
N ALA A 8 28.79 36.52 33.84
CA ALA A 8 29.34 35.79 32.68
C ALA A 8 28.46 34.64 32.13
N LEU A 9 28.23 34.68 30.79
CA LEU A 9 27.69 33.66 29.86
C LEU A 9 26.16 33.42 29.92
N GLY A 10 25.41 33.24 28.83
CA GLY A 10 25.63 33.08 27.38
C GLY A 10 24.23 33.06 26.71
N LEU A 11 24.04 33.73 25.56
CA LEU A 11 24.13 33.20 24.19
C LEU A 11 23.03 32.18 23.79
N MET A 12 22.34 32.54 22.69
CA MET A 12 21.50 31.76 21.75
C MET A 12 20.04 31.46 22.12
N VAL A 13 19.14 32.29 21.61
CA VAL A 13 17.78 31.86 21.26
C VAL A 13 17.86 31.26 19.86
N ALA A 14 17.96 29.93 19.77
CA ALA A 14 17.77 29.21 18.52
C ALA A 14 16.26 29.14 18.24
N ILE A 15 15.76 30.02 17.37
CA ILE A 15 14.41 29.90 16.84
C ILE A 15 14.46 28.78 15.81
N ILE A 16 14.10 27.58 16.23
CA ILE A 16 13.95 26.43 15.34
C ILE A 16 12.77 26.77 14.41
N ALA A 17 13.09 27.16 13.18
CA ALA A 17 12.10 27.18 12.10
C ALA A 17 11.72 25.72 11.84
N LEU A 18 10.61 25.27 12.42
CA LEU A 18 9.96 24.03 12.03
C LEU A 18 9.40 24.23 10.62
N GLY A 19 10.26 24.07 9.63
CA GLY A 19 9.87 23.86 8.25
C GLY A 19 9.13 22.52 8.20
N PHE A 20 7.81 22.56 8.34
CA PHE A 20 6.98 21.45 7.90
C PHE A 20 7.09 21.43 6.38
N SER A 21 8.03 20.63 5.86
CA SER A 21 7.99 20.20 4.48
C SER A 21 6.66 19.48 4.31
N ALA A 22 5.69 20.16 3.72
CA ALA A 22 4.49 19.53 3.21
C ALA A 22 4.94 18.57 2.11
N PHE A 23 5.15 17.30 2.46
CA PHE A 23 5.27 16.22 1.50
C PHE A 23 3.94 16.19 0.74
N LYS A 24 3.88 16.87 -0.41
CA LYS A 24 2.88 16.53 -1.42
C LYS A 24 3.21 15.12 -1.86
N SER A 25 2.47 14.15 -1.32
CA SER A 25 2.41 12.82 -1.91
C SER A 25 2.01 13.03 -3.36
N GLU A 26 2.94 12.84 -4.29
CA GLU A 26 2.60 12.65 -5.69
C GLU A 26 1.65 11.46 -5.71
N GLN A 27 0.37 11.75 -5.95
CA GLN A 27 -0.64 10.73 -6.10
C GLN A 27 -0.30 9.98 -7.39
N LYS A 28 0.52 8.93 -7.30
CA LYS A 28 0.64 7.98 -8.38
C LYS A 28 -0.76 7.45 -8.66
N THR A 29 -1.23 7.66 -9.88
CA THR A 29 -2.48 7.10 -10.39
C THR A 29 -2.32 5.58 -10.36
N GLY A 30 -2.76 4.96 -9.27
CA GLY A 30 -2.76 3.52 -9.10
C GLY A 30 -4.19 3.03 -9.25
N TYR A 31 -4.35 1.85 -9.82
CA TYR A 31 -5.63 1.18 -10.02
C TYR A 31 -5.78 0.12 -8.94
N THR A 32 -6.84 0.23 -8.15
CA THR A 32 -7.17 -0.76 -7.12
C THR A 32 -8.00 -1.86 -7.73
N PHE A 33 -7.67 -3.10 -7.38
CA PHE A 33 -8.43 -4.28 -7.74
C PHE A 33 -8.79 -5.07 -6.48
N TYR A 34 -10.02 -5.54 -6.41
CA TYR A 34 -10.55 -6.39 -5.35
C TYR A 34 -10.60 -7.86 -5.79
N TYR A 35 -10.34 -8.78 -4.87
CA TYR A 35 -10.37 -10.21 -5.13
C TYR A 35 -11.81 -10.76 -5.18
N ASN A 36 -12.23 -11.25 -6.34
CA ASN A 36 -13.55 -11.82 -6.62
C ASN A 36 -13.46 -13.26 -7.17
N GLY A 37 -12.46 -14.02 -6.74
CA GLY A 37 -12.29 -15.42 -7.14
C GLY A 37 -13.22 -16.40 -6.38
N PRO A 38 -13.34 -17.64 -6.85
CA PRO A 38 -14.29 -18.62 -6.31
C PRO A 38 -13.90 -19.18 -4.93
N ASN A 39 -12.62 -19.11 -4.56
CA ASN A 39 -12.07 -19.53 -3.26
C ASN A 39 -10.71 -18.86 -3.04
N LEU A 40 -10.11 -19.00 -1.87
CA LEU A 40 -8.81 -18.40 -1.52
C LEU A 40 -7.64 -19.39 -1.65
N SER A 41 -7.61 -20.23 -2.69
CA SER A 41 -6.42 -21.04 -2.98
C SER A 41 -5.36 -20.20 -3.71
N VAL A 42 -4.09 -20.60 -3.58
CA VAL A 42 -2.96 -19.92 -4.23
C VAL A 42 -3.21 -19.74 -5.74
N SER A 43 -3.62 -20.81 -6.42
CA SER A 43 -3.88 -20.77 -7.86
C SER A 43 -5.06 -19.89 -8.27
N GLU A 44 -6.02 -19.62 -7.39
CA GLU A 44 -7.11 -18.69 -7.70
C GLU A 44 -6.70 -17.25 -7.40
N VAL A 45 -5.93 -17.02 -6.33
CA VAL A 45 -5.40 -15.69 -5.99
C VAL A 45 -4.40 -15.18 -7.03
N GLU A 46 -3.62 -16.07 -7.63
CA GLU A 46 -2.65 -15.72 -8.67
C GLU A 46 -3.27 -15.45 -10.04
N LYS A 47 -4.56 -15.77 -10.26
CA LYS A 47 -5.23 -15.50 -11.53
C LYS A 47 -5.73 -14.06 -11.59
N GLU A 48 -5.14 -13.25 -12.47
CA GLU A 48 -5.53 -11.84 -12.63
C GLU A 48 -7.00 -11.66 -13.03
N SER A 49 -7.59 -12.61 -13.74
CA SER A 49 -9.02 -12.60 -14.08
C SER A 49 -9.97 -12.69 -12.88
N ASN A 50 -9.46 -13.08 -11.70
CA ASN A 50 -10.22 -13.09 -10.45
C ASN A 50 -10.14 -11.74 -9.71
N TRP A 51 -9.47 -10.74 -10.26
CA TRP A 51 -9.33 -9.41 -9.68
C TRP A 51 -10.14 -8.40 -10.49
N VAL A 52 -11.07 -7.72 -9.83
CA VAL A 52 -11.99 -6.77 -10.46
C VAL A 52 -11.63 -5.36 -10.04
N TYR A 53 -11.75 -4.39 -10.95
CA TYR A 53 -11.47 -3.00 -10.63
C TYR A 53 -12.41 -2.50 -9.54
N ASP A 54 -11.84 -1.73 -8.61
CA ASP A 54 -12.53 -1.17 -7.46
C ASP A 54 -12.31 0.34 -7.46
N GLU A 55 -13.25 1.07 -8.06
CA GLU A 55 -13.17 2.53 -8.22
C GLU A 55 -13.19 3.30 -6.91
N ASP A 56 -13.84 2.73 -5.90
CA ASP A 56 -14.05 3.33 -4.58
C ASP A 56 -12.87 3.04 -3.62
N ASP A 57 -11.88 2.25 -4.07
CA ASP A 57 -10.74 1.79 -3.24
C ASP A 57 -11.24 1.16 -1.93
N ASN A 58 -12.26 0.30 -2.03
CA ASN A 58 -12.93 -0.27 -0.87
C ASN A 58 -11.92 -1.08 -0.03
N GLU A 59 -11.76 -0.67 1.22
CA GLU A 59 -11.03 -1.48 2.19
C GLU A 59 -11.86 -2.71 2.55
N CYS A 60 -11.38 -3.89 2.18
CA CYS A 60 -11.98 -5.14 2.63
C CYS A 60 -11.45 -5.55 3.99
N SER A 61 -12.32 -6.18 4.80
CA SER A 61 -11.90 -6.83 6.04
C SER A 61 -11.11 -8.08 5.68
N ALA A 62 -9.82 -7.95 5.39
CA ALA A 62 -8.88 -9.05 5.15
C ALA A 62 -8.61 -9.87 6.43
N ILE A 63 -9.68 -10.36 7.06
CA ILE A 63 -9.65 -11.24 8.21
C ILE A 63 -8.83 -12.48 7.83
N ASN A 64 -8.02 -12.99 8.75
CA ASN A 64 -7.23 -14.21 8.56
C ASN A 64 -6.08 -14.12 7.54
N HIS A 65 -5.59 -12.91 7.23
CA HIS A 65 -4.46 -12.71 6.33
C HIS A 65 -4.69 -13.40 4.96
N GLN A 66 -5.53 -12.77 4.13
CA GLN A 66 -6.05 -13.32 2.88
C GLN A 66 -6.04 -12.28 1.74
N ALA A 67 -6.14 -12.73 0.49
CA ALA A 67 -6.31 -11.86 -0.66
C ALA A 67 -7.59 -11.01 -0.49
N CYS A 68 -7.43 -9.71 -0.66
CA CYS A 68 -8.49 -8.72 -0.44
C CYS A 68 -8.42 -7.66 -1.53
N SER A 69 -7.48 -6.71 -1.44
CA SER A 69 -7.23 -5.77 -2.53
C SER A 69 -5.74 -5.62 -2.82
N ILE A 70 -5.45 -5.22 -4.05
CA ILE A 70 -4.13 -4.83 -4.53
C ILE A 70 -4.24 -3.51 -5.29
N ARG A 71 -3.20 -2.70 -5.24
CA ARG A 71 -3.12 -1.47 -6.03
C ARG A 71 -1.89 -1.50 -6.92
N ILE A 72 -2.14 -1.48 -8.22
CA ILE A 72 -1.14 -1.50 -9.29
C ILE A 72 -0.83 -0.06 -9.71
N ASN A 73 0.42 0.33 -9.58
CA ASN A 73 0.95 1.64 -9.94
C ASN A 73 1.59 1.64 -11.34
N ASP A 74 1.96 0.48 -11.90
CA ASP A 74 2.40 0.38 -13.29
C ASP A 74 1.20 0.24 -14.26
N VAL A 75 0.89 1.35 -14.94
CA VAL A 75 -0.19 1.41 -15.94
C VAL A 75 -0.02 0.40 -17.08
N ASN A 76 1.19 -0.08 -17.38
CA ASN A 76 1.39 -1.06 -18.45
C ASN A 76 0.80 -2.43 -18.10
N LEU A 77 0.61 -2.73 -16.81
CA LEU A 77 0.01 -3.96 -16.31
C LEU A 77 -1.53 -3.88 -16.23
N VAL A 78 -2.10 -2.76 -16.66
CA VAL A 78 -3.54 -2.51 -16.67
C VAL A 78 -4.01 -2.25 -18.10
N ASP A 79 -5.10 -2.88 -18.50
CA ASP A 79 -5.81 -2.59 -19.76
C ASP A 79 -6.87 -1.52 -19.49
N LEU A 80 -6.81 -0.44 -20.25
CA LEU A 80 -7.68 0.74 -20.14
C LEU A 80 -8.50 0.95 -21.43
N SER A 81 -8.63 -0.08 -22.27
CA SER A 81 -9.38 0.00 -23.53
C SER A 81 -10.90 -0.07 -23.34
N GLY A 82 -11.38 -0.55 -22.19
CA GLY A 82 -12.78 -0.63 -21.81
C GLY A 82 -13.23 0.49 -20.88
N ASP A 83 -14.46 0.39 -20.39
CA ASP A 83 -15.04 1.31 -19.41
C ASP A 83 -14.40 1.14 -18.02
N ASP A 84 -14.09 -0.12 -17.65
CA ASP A 84 -13.41 -0.46 -16.41
C ASP A 84 -11.97 -0.94 -16.69
N PRO A 85 -10.97 -0.50 -15.90
CA PRO A 85 -9.64 -1.08 -15.87
C PRO A 85 -9.64 -2.60 -15.67
N ILE A 86 -8.81 -3.31 -16.42
CA ILE A 86 -8.64 -4.76 -16.29
C ILE A 86 -7.19 -5.07 -15.95
N LEU A 87 -6.97 -5.90 -14.93
CA LEU A 87 -5.63 -6.37 -14.59
C LEU A 87 -5.14 -7.36 -15.66
N LYS A 88 -3.99 -7.07 -16.28
CA LYS A 88 -3.42 -7.94 -17.30
C LYS A 88 -2.65 -9.08 -16.67
N THR A 89 -2.58 -10.23 -17.36
CA THR A 89 -1.80 -11.40 -16.93
C THR A 89 -0.31 -11.14 -16.75
N GLU A 90 0.23 -10.09 -17.40
CA GLU A 90 1.60 -9.63 -17.22
C GLU A 90 1.87 -9.08 -15.82
N ALA A 91 0.83 -8.80 -15.03
CA ALA A 91 0.97 -8.47 -13.62
C ALA A 91 1.63 -9.61 -12.84
N ASN A 92 1.53 -10.86 -13.32
CA ASN A 92 2.26 -12.02 -12.81
C ASN A 92 2.18 -12.12 -11.29
N LEU A 93 0.95 -12.18 -10.78
CA LEU A 93 0.71 -12.21 -9.34
C LEU A 93 1.33 -13.47 -8.74
N SER A 94 1.88 -13.32 -7.55
CA SER A 94 2.37 -14.41 -6.71
C SER A 94 1.65 -14.38 -5.38
N ALA A 95 1.31 -15.56 -4.86
CA ALA A 95 0.59 -15.69 -3.60
C ALA A 95 1.24 -16.71 -2.68
N THR A 96 0.89 -16.64 -1.39
CA THR A 96 1.29 -17.61 -0.38
C THR A 96 0.08 -18.07 0.42
N LEU A 97 0.05 -19.36 0.75
CA LEU A 97 -0.99 -19.92 1.61
C LEU A 97 -0.72 -19.56 3.08
N ASN A 98 -1.73 -19.05 3.75
CA ASN A 98 -1.83 -19.05 5.20
C ASN A 98 -2.40 -20.40 5.68
N PRO A 99 -1.57 -21.29 6.26
CA PRO A 99 -2.00 -22.64 6.63
C PRO A 99 -2.99 -22.66 7.81
N SER A 100 -3.00 -21.61 8.65
CA SER A 100 -3.89 -21.54 9.81
C SER A 100 -5.35 -21.42 9.43
N TYR A 101 -5.64 -20.80 8.28
CA TYR A 101 -7.00 -20.52 7.82
C TYR A 101 -7.32 -21.08 6.44
N SER A 102 -6.34 -21.72 5.79
CA SER A 102 -6.45 -22.22 4.41
C SER A 102 -6.84 -21.11 3.40
N THR A 103 -6.32 -19.90 3.62
CA THR A 103 -6.53 -18.72 2.78
C THR A 103 -5.21 -18.28 2.17
N ALA A 104 -5.18 -17.98 0.88
CA ALA A 104 -4.01 -17.43 0.22
C ALA A 104 -4.06 -15.90 0.18
N TYR A 105 -2.89 -15.28 0.17
CA TYR A 105 -2.70 -13.83 0.11
C TYR A 105 -1.59 -13.47 -0.87
N VAL A 106 -1.66 -12.28 -1.47
CA VAL A 106 -0.71 -11.84 -2.50
C VAL A 106 0.63 -11.48 -1.87
N THR A 107 1.75 -11.98 -2.39
CA THR A 107 3.09 -11.62 -1.91
C THR A 107 3.83 -10.70 -2.87
N GLY A 108 3.53 -10.78 -4.17
CA GLY A 108 4.19 -9.96 -5.19
C GLY A 108 3.48 -9.92 -6.53
N SER A 109 4.00 -9.10 -7.42
CA SER A 109 3.60 -8.94 -8.82
C SER A 109 4.82 -8.45 -9.63
N ALA A 110 4.65 -8.26 -10.93
CA ALA A 110 5.61 -7.57 -11.79
C ALA A 110 5.71 -6.06 -11.50
N ASP A 111 4.78 -5.49 -10.73
CA ASP A 111 4.89 -4.13 -10.20
C ASP A 111 5.58 -4.18 -8.83
N ASP A 112 6.89 -3.89 -8.82
CA ASP A 112 7.72 -3.81 -7.61
C ASP A 112 7.20 -2.78 -6.58
N THR A 113 6.31 -1.88 -7.01
CA THR A 113 5.68 -0.85 -6.17
C THR A 113 4.23 -1.13 -5.83
N MET A 114 3.71 -2.32 -6.14
CA MET A 114 2.34 -2.73 -5.83
C MET A 114 2.07 -2.67 -4.32
N GLN A 115 0.96 -2.02 -3.96
CA GLN A 115 0.46 -2.06 -2.58
C GLN A 115 -0.46 -3.27 -2.41
N LYS A 116 -0.33 -3.94 -1.26
CA LYS A 116 -1.06 -5.17 -0.93
C LYS A 116 -1.84 -4.95 0.35
N PHE A 117 -3.12 -5.29 0.33
CA PHE A 117 -4.01 -5.13 1.48
C PHE A 117 -4.47 -6.52 1.95
N ASN A 118 -3.54 -7.34 2.41
CA ASN A 118 -3.83 -8.73 2.78
C ASN A 118 -4.29 -8.92 4.23
N GLU A 119 -4.22 -7.90 5.07
CA GLU A 119 -4.44 -8.01 6.52
C GLU A 119 -5.55 -7.07 7.00
N ALA A 120 -6.57 -7.60 7.67
CA ALA A 120 -7.37 -6.86 8.63
C ALA A 120 -6.84 -7.15 10.03
N HIS A 121 -6.50 -6.09 10.74
CA HIS A 121 -6.21 -6.12 12.17
C HIS A 121 -7.55 -6.19 12.92
N PRO A 122 -7.82 -7.30 13.62
CA PRO A 122 -7.95 -7.26 15.09
C PRO A 122 -7.12 -8.35 15.77
#